data_AF-A0A410TLN1-F1
#
_entry.id   AF-A0A410TLN1-F1
#
_cell.length_a   1.000
_cell.length_b   1.000
_cell.length_c   1.000
_cell.angle_alpha   90.00
_cell.angle_beta   90.00
_cell.angle_gamma   90.00
#
_symmetry.space_group_name_H-M   'P 1'
#
loop_
_entity.id
_entity.type
_entity.pdbx_description
1 polymer ?
#
loop_
_entity_poly.entity_id
_entity_poly.type
_entity_poly.pdbx_seq_one_letter_code
_entity_poly.pdbx_strand_id
1 'polypeptide(L)' 'MFDSLSGPTRFLVTRLALVAVGAAVGLGLYALGTGVALAMLLAFATLVIGEAYLFAVGDGV' A
#
# COMPACT_ATOMS: atom_id res chain seq x y z
N MET A 1 6.77 14.09 -14.13
CA MET A 1 7.27 12.92 -14.91
C MET A 1 6.37 11.70 -14.77
N PHE A 2 5.71 11.49 -13.63
CA PHE A 2 4.70 10.44 -13.51
C PHE A 2 3.52 10.65 -14.48
N ASP A 3 3.12 11.90 -14.69
CA ASP A 3 2.06 12.27 -15.63
C ASP A 3 2.39 12.06 -17.12
N SER A 4 3.68 11.90 -17.46
CA SER A 4 4.11 11.59 -18.84
C SER A 4 4.13 10.09 -19.15
N LEU A 5 3.79 9.23 -18.18
CA LEU A 5 3.68 7.78 -18.38
C LEU A 5 2.36 7.42 -19.06
N SER A 6 2.39 6.40 -19.92
CA SER A 6 1.16 5.86 -20.51
C SER A 6 0.26 5.26 -19.44
N GLY A 7 -1.06 5.31 -19.62
CA GLY A 7 -2.04 4.82 -18.64
C GLY A 7 -1.68 3.45 -18.01
N PRO A 8 -1.27 2.44 -18.80
CA PRO A 8 -0.84 1.14 -18.26
C PRO A 8 0.42 1.18 -17.40
N THR A 9 1.44 1.95 -17.80
CA THR A 9 2.67 2.08 -17.00
C THR A 9 2.43 2.86 -15.73
N ARG A 10 1.60 3.91 -15.79
CA ARG A 10 1.18 4.68 -14.62
C ARG A 10 0.49 3.78 -13.60
N PHE A 11 -0.43 2.91 -14.03
CA PHE A 11 -1.09 1.94 -13.17
C PHE A 11 -0.12 0.97 -12.50
N LEU A 12 0.83 0.40 -13.26
CA LEU A 12 1.84 -0.52 -12.72
C LEU A 12 2.73 0.15 -11.69
N VAL A 13 3.18 1.38 -11.95
CA VAL A 13 4.04 2.12 -11.02
C VAL A 13 3.26 2.53 -9.77
N THR A 14 1.98 2.91 -9.87
CA THR A 14 1.14 3.14 -8.68
C THR A 14 1.02 1.87 -7.83
N ARG A 15 0.79 0.72 -8.47
CA ARG A 15 0.73 -0.57 -7.77
C ARG A 15 2.06 -0.92 -7.12
N LEU A 16 3.16 -0.75 -7.83
CA LEU A 16 4.49 -1.01 -7.29
C LEU A 16 4.82 -0.10 -6.11
N ALA A 17 4.44 1.18 -6.18
CA ALA A 17 4.60 2.12 -5.09
C ALA A 17 3.79 1.69 -3.85
N LEU A 18 2.54 1.26 -4.03
CA LEU A 18 1.71 0.73 -2.94
C LEU A 18 2.34 -0.51 -2.30
N VAL A 19 2.85 -1.44 -3.12
CA VAL A 19 3.55 -2.63 -2.62
C VAL A 19 4.82 -2.26 -1.86
N ALA A 20 5.61 -1.32 -2.39
CA ALA A 20 6.84 -0.86 -1.74
C ALA A 20 6.55 -0.21 -0.38
N VAL A 21 5.48 0.59 -0.28
CA VAL A 21 5.04 1.19 0.99
C VAL A 21 4.61 0.10 1.97
N GLY A 22 3.80 -0.86 1.54
CA GLY A 22 3.39 -1.99 2.39
C GLY A 22 4.57 -2.81 2.91
N ALA A 23 5.55 -3.10 2.04
CA ALA A 23 6.77 -3.81 2.42
C ALA A 23 7.63 -3.01 3.41
N ALA A 24 7.79 -1.70 3.21
CA ALA A 24 8.53 -0.83 4.11
C ALA A 24 7.88 -0.73 5.51
N VAL A 25 6.55 -0.64 5.56
CA VAL A 25 5.81 -0.66 6.83
C VAL A 25 5.99 -2.00 7.53
N GLY A 26 5.81 -3.12 6.82
CA GLY A 26 6.02 -4.45 7.38
C GLY A 26 7.43 -4.66 7.93
N LEU A 27 8.44 -4.19 7.19
CA LEU A 27 9.84 -4.26 7.61
C LEU A 27 10.14 -3.37 8.83
N GLY A 28 9.56 -2.16 8.89
CA GLY A 28 9.67 -1.28 10.05
C GLY A 28 9.09 -1.89 11.33
N LEU A 29 7.93 -2.56 11.22
CA LEU A 29 7.29 -3.24 12.35
C LEU A 29 8.06 -4.48 12.81
N TYR A 30 8.60 -5.24 11.85
CA TYR A 30 9.51 -6.35 12.16
C TYR A 30 10.76 -5.86 12.90
N ALA A 31 11.39 -4.79 12.41
CA ALA A 31 12.60 -4.22 13.03
C ALA A 31 12.34 -3.65 14.43
N LEU A 32 11.14 -3.11 14.68
CA LEU A 32 10.73 -2.61 16.00
C LEU A 32 10.47 -3.73 17.03
N GLY A 33 10.52 -5.00 16.62
CA GLY A 33 10.27 -6.13 17.52
C GLY A 33 8.84 -6.19 18.05
N THR A 34 7.89 -5.50 17.41
CA THR A 34 6.48 -5.60 17.77
C THR A 34 6.04 -7.05 17.57
N GLY A 35 5.61 -7.72 18.65
CA GLY A 35 5.23 -9.13 18.62
C GLY A 35 4.24 -9.42 17.48
N VAL A 36 4.32 -10.64 16.92
CA VAL A 36 3.62 -11.08 15.70
C VAL A 36 2.15 -10.62 15.60
N ALA A 37 1.45 -10.56 16.73
CA ALA A 37 0.06 -10.09 16.81
C ALA A 37 -0.12 -8.61 16.44
N LEU A 38 0.79 -7.73 16.87
CA LEU A 38 0.72 -6.29 16.61
C LEU A 38 1.13 -5.96 15.17
N ALA A 39 2.08 -6.73 14.62
CA ALA A 39 2.42 -6.70 13.20
C ALA A 39 1.25 -7.17 12.32
N MET A 40 0.55 -8.24 12.71
CA MET A 40 -0.66 -8.70 12.02
C MET A 40 -1.78 -7.66 12.08
N LEU A 41 -2.03 -7.06 13.24
CA LEU A 41 -3.06 -6.02 13.40
C LEU A 41 -2.78 -4.82 12.50
N LEU A 42 -1.52 -4.35 12.46
CA LEU A 42 -1.12 -3.23 11.61
C LEU A 42 -1.16 -3.57 10.13
N ALA A 43 -0.74 -4.78 9.74
CA ALA A 43 -0.87 -5.24 8.35
C ALA A 43 -2.34 -5.34 7.91
N PHE A 44 -3.23 -5.78 8.80
CA PHE A 44 -4.66 -5.81 8.53
C PHE A 44 -5.24 -4.39 8.41
N ALA A 45 -4.84 -3.47 9.30
CA ALA A 45 -5.26 -2.09 9.24
C ALA A 45 -4.79 -1.39 7.97
N THR A 46 -3.54 -1.58 7.53
CA THR A 46 -3.03 -0.99 6.29
C THR A 46 -3.69 -1.56 5.06
N LEU A 47 -4.02 -2.86 5.05
CA LEU A 47 -4.80 -3.47 3.97
C LEU A 47 -6.20 -2.87 3.88
N VAL A 48 -6.92 -2.74 5.01
CA VAL A 48 -8.26 -2.14 5.05
C VAL A 48 -8.23 -0.68 4.60
N ILE A 49 -7.23 0.10 5.02
CA ILE A 49 -7.08 1.49 4.58
C ILE A 49 -6.75 1.57 3.09
N GLY A 50 -5.88 0.69 2.57
CA GLY A 50 -5.52 0.63 1.16
C GLY A 50 -6.71 0.26 0.26
N GLU A 51 -7.50 -0.73 0.67
CA GLU A 51 -8.78 -1.09 0.03
C GLU A 51 -9.77 0.07 0.08
N ALA A 52 -9.98 0.67 1.24
CA ALA A 52 -10.90 1.81 1.37
C ALA A 52 -10.47 3.02 0.52
N TYR A 53 -9.16 3.29 0.42
CA TYR A 53 -8.63 4.32 -0.45
C TYR A 53 -8.84 3.99 -1.93
N LEU A 54 -8.55 2.76 -2.35
CA LEU A 54 -8.80 2.32 -3.73
C LEU A 54 -10.28 2.33 -4.08
N PHE A 55 -11.15 1.97 -3.13
CA PHE A 55 -12.59 2.03 -3.29
C PHE A 55 -13.07 3.48 -3.43
N ALA A 56 -12.62 4.38 -2.54
CA ALA A 56 -12.95 5.80 -2.60
C ALA A 56 -12.41 6.51 -3.86
N VAL A 57 -11.26 6.08 -4.38
CA VAL A 57 -10.68 6.61 -5.63
C VAL A 57 -11.31 5.93 -6.87
N GLY A 58 -11.79 4.69 -6.73
CA GLY A 58 -12.40 3.88 -7.78
C GLY A 58 -13.85 4.21 -8.09
N ASP A 59 -14.58 4.83 -7.15
CA ASP A 59 -15.98 5.30 -7.33
C ASP A 59 -16.10 6.53 -8.26
N GLY A 60 -15.01 6.93 -8.93
CA GLY A 60 -14.92 8.06 -9.85
C GLY A 60 -14.59 7.68 -11.29
N VAL A 61 -14.94 6.46 -11.74
CA VAL A 61 -14.87 6.03 -13.16
C VAL A 61 -16.24 5.62 -13.68
#